data_AF-A0A3M2BDD5-F1
#
_entry.id   AF-A0A3M2BDD5-F1
#
_cell.length_a   1.000
_cell.length_b   1.000
_cell.length_c   1.000
_cell.angle_alpha   90.00
_cell.angle_beta   90.00
_cell.angle_gamma   90.00
#
_symmetry.space_group_name_H-M   'P 1'
#
loop_
_entity.id
_entity.type
_entity.pdbx_description
1 polymer ?
#
loop_
_entity_poly.entity_id
_entity_poly.type
_entity_poly.pdbx_seq_one_letter_code
_entity_poly.pdbx_strand_id
1 'polypeptide(L)' 'MSGSYVPLLILFGVSVVNAVGMMVASHVLNPRRPTPQKDMPYESGMIPLGDTRARFSV' A
#
# COMPACT_ATOMS: atom_id res chain seq x y z
N MET A 1 -1.06 -36.71 -5.19
CA MET A 1 -1.72 -35.66 -4.37
C MET A 1 -1.18 -34.24 -4.64
N SER A 2 0.02 -34.06 -5.20
CA SER A 2 0.60 -32.73 -5.52
C SER A 2 -0.04 -32.01 -6.72
N GLY A 3 -0.54 -32.75 -7.72
CA GLY A 3 -1.12 -32.15 -8.94
C GLY A 3 -2.36 -31.26 -8.71
N SER A 4 -3.07 -31.43 -7.59
CA SER A 4 -4.28 -30.67 -7.26
C SER A 4 -4.02 -29.21 -6.87
N TYR A 5 -2.79 -28.87 -6.47
CA TYR A 5 -2.44 -27.50 -6.03
C TYR A 5 -1.82 -26.65 -7.15
N VAL A 6 -1.39 -27.26 -8.25
CA VAL A 6 -0.81 -26.54 -9.39
C VAL A 6 -1.76 -25.46 -9.93
N PRO A 7 -3.07 -25.72 -10.13
CA PRO A 7 -4.01 -24.68 -10.55
C PRO A 7 -4.13 -23.51 -9.55
N LEU A 8 -4.07 -23.80 -8.25
CA LEU A 8 -4.12 -22.77 -7.21
C LEU A 8 -2.88 -21.88 -7.22
N LEU A 9 -1.69 -22.47 -7.42
CA LEU A 9 -0.44 -21.71 -7.51
C LEU A 9 -0.40 -20.83 -8.76
N ILE A 10 -0.95 -21.31 -9.88
CA ILE A 10 -1.08 -20.51 -11.10
C ILE A 10 -2.02 -19.32 -10.86
N LEU A 11 -3.20 -19.56 -10.28
CA LEU A 11 -4.15 -18.50 -9.96
C LEU A 11 -3.53 -17.46 -9.00
N PHE A 12 -2.83 -17.93 -7.97
CA PHE A 12 -2.11 -17.07 -7.04
C PHE A 12 -1.05 -16.22 -7.76
N GLY A 13 -0.24 -16.84 -8.62
CA GLY A 13 0.78 -16.14 -9.40
C GLY A 13 0.17 -15.06 -10.31
N VAL A 14 -0.89 -15.38 -11.06
CA VAL A 14 -1.60 -14.42 -11.91
C VAL A 14 -2.19 -13.27 -11.07
N SER A 15 -2.73 -13.58 -9.89
CA SER A 15 -3.32 -12.57 -9.00
C SER A 15 -2.27 -11.60 -8.47
N VAL A 16 -1.09 -12.12 -8.07
CA VAL A 16 0.05 -11.30 -7.62
C VAL A 16 0.56 -10.43 -8.76
N VAL A 17 0.74 -11.01 -9.96
CA VAL A 17 1.17 -10.26 -11.15
C VAL A 17 0.18 -9.15 -11.48
N ASN A 18 -1.13 -9.42 -11.41
CA ASN A 18 -2.16 -8.41 -11.65
C ASN A 18 -2.11 -7.28 -10.60
N ALA A 19 -2.01 -7.61 -9.31
CA ALA A 19 -1.95 -6.62 -8.24
C ALA A 19 -0.72 -5.71 -8.36
N VAL A 20 0.46 -6.30 -8.57
CA VAL A 20 1.70 -5.55 -8.78
C VAL A 20 1.64 -4.75 -10.08
N GLY A 21 1.12 -5.35 -11.16
CA GLY A 21 0.98 -4.70 -12.45
C GLY A 21 0.11 -3.45 -12.39
N MET A 22 -1.02 -3.49 -11.70
CA MET A 22 -1.89 -2.32 -11.50
C MET A 22 -1.21 -1.24 -10.66
N MET A 23 -0.47 -1.61 -9.61
CA MET A 23 0.28 -0.66 -8.79
C MET A 23 1.38 0.04 -9.59
N VAL A 24 2.16 -0.71 -10.37
CA VAL A 24 3.22 -0.17 -11.24
C VAL A 24 2.62 0.71 -12.33
N ALA A 25 1.56 0.27 -12.99
CA ALA A 25 0.87 1.05 -14.01
C ALA A 25 0.36 2.38 -13.44
N SER A 26 -0.27 2.36 -12.27
CA SER A 26 -0.70 3.57 -11.56
C SER A 26 0.47 4.49 -11.25
N HIS A 27 1.60 3.96 -10.76
CA HIS A 27 2.77 4.76 -10.44
C HIS A 27 3.41 5.42 -11.68
N VAL A 28 3.47 4.72 -12.81
CA VAL A 28 4.08 5.21 -14.06
C VAL A 28 3.17 6.19 -14.80
N LEU A 29 1.87 5.92 -14.85
CA LEU A 29 0.91 6.72 -15.61
C LEU A 29 0.44 7.98 -14.86
N ASN A 30 0.54 8.00 -13.52
CA ASN A 30 0.05 9.13 -12.72
C ASN A 30 1.01 10.33 -12.76
N PRO A 31 0.54 11.57 -13.04
CA PRO A 31 1.35 12.76 -12.94
C PRO A 31 1.89 12.98 -11.52
N ARG A 32 3.21 12.87 -11.35
CA ARG A 32 3.86 13.05 -10.05
C ARG A 32 3.92 14.54 -9.68
N ARG A 33 3.29 14.93 -8.58
CA ARG A 33 3.29 16.31 -8.05
C ARG A 33 3.61 16.33 -6.54
N PRO A 34 4.85 16.02 -6.15
CA PRO A 34 5.26 16.04 -4.74
C PRO A 34 5.33 17.49 -4.26
N THR A 35 4.75 17.76 -3.10
CA THR A 35 4.85 19.05 -2.41
C THR A 35 5.00 18.77 -0.92
N PRO A 36 5.71 19.62 -0.16
CA PRO A 36 5.87 19.42 1.29
C PRO A 36 4.54 19.22 2.02
N GLN A 37 3.47 19.90 1.58
CA GLN A 37 2.12 19.80 2.15
C GLN A 37 1.38 18.51 1.79
N LYS A 38 1.77 17.78 0.73
CA LYS A 38 1.19 16.46 0.41
C LYS A 38 1.94 15.33 1.09
N ASP A 39 3.21 15.57 1.41
CA ASP A 39 4.09 14.61 2.09
C ASP A 39 3.98 14.71 3.63
N MET A 40 3.33 15.75 4.16
CA MET A 40 3.05 15.86 5.60
C MET A 40 1.97 14.87 6.05
N PRO A 41 2.04 14.34 7.28
CA PRO A 41 0.96 13.54 7.87
C PRO A 41 -0.38 14.29 7.85
N TYR A 42 -1.45 13.55 7.60
CA TYR A 42 -2.80 14.09 7.76
C TYR A 42 -3.09 14.37 9.24
N GLU A 43 -3.66 15.54 9.49
CA GLU A 43 -4.09 16.01 10.80
C GLU A 43 -5.47 16.66 10.67
N SER A 44 -6.16 16.89 11.78
CA SER A 44 -7.48 17.53 11.86
C SER A 44 -7.52 19.03 11.52
N GLY A 45 -6.52 19.54 10.79
CA GLY A 45 -6.36 20.96 10.47
C GLY A 45 -5.51 21.74 11.49
N MET A 46 -4.86 21.03 12.42
CA MET A 46 -4.00 21.61 13.44
C MET A 46 -2.52 21.30 13.15
N ILE A 47 -1.62 22.07 13.76
CA ILE A 47 -0.21 21.67 13.82
C ILE A 47 -0.09 20.40 14.67
N PRO A 48 0.74 19.41 14.29
CA PRO A 48 0.97 18.22 15.10
C PRO A 48 1.45 18.60 16.51
N LEU A 49 0.80 18.05 17.53
CA LEU A 49 1.09 18.30 18.94
C LEU A 49 1.42 16.99 19.64
N GLY A 50 2.42 17.02 20.53
CA GLY A 50 2.82 15.85 21.32
C GLY A 50 3.70 14.85 20.56
N ASP A 51 3.86 13.66 21.13
CA ASP A 51 4.57 12.55 20.52
C ASP A 51 3.59 11.51 19.94
N THR A 52 4.11 10.57 19.17
CA THR A 52 3.32 9.47 18.59
C THR A 52 3.20 8.26 19.53
N ARG A 53 3.49 8.42 20.83
CA ARG A 53 3.46 7.31 21.79
C ARG A 53 2.05 7.04 22.29
N ALA A 54 1.49 5.92 21.87
CA ALA A 54 0.25 5.40 22.43
C ALA A 54 0.51 4.64 23.74
N ARG A 55 -0.45 4.71 24.68
CA ARG A 55 -0.44 3.85 25.87
C ARG A 55 -0.72 2.40 25.46
N PHE A 56 0.06 1.47 26.00
CA PHE A 56 -0.19 0.05 25.79
C PHE A 56 -1.34 -0.41 26.70
N SER A 57 -2.41 -0.94 26.11
CA SER A 57 -3.49 -1.58 26.86
C SER A 57 -3.17 -3.07 26.94
N VAL A 58 -2.95 -3.57 28.16
CA VAL A 58 -2.88 -5.00 28.47
C VAL A 58 -4.17 -5.48 29.11
#